data_AF-A0A397C599-F1
#
_entry.id   AF-A0A397C599-F1
#
_cell.length_a   1.000
_cell.length_b   1.000
_cell.length_c   1.000
_cell.angle_alpha   90.00
_cell.angle_beta   90.00
_cell.angle_gamma   90.00
#
_symmetry.space_group_name_H-M   'P 1'
#
loop_
_entity.id
_entity.type
_entity.pdbx_description
1 polymer ?
#
loop_
_entity_poly.entity_id
_entity_poly.type
_entity_poly.pdbx_seq_one_letter_code
_entity_poly.pdbx_strand_id
1 'polypeptide(L)'
;MGSQVAVGEKRVQHGVVRILNVETLQTNMIVATAHFGGIQFLRWIPRHHNFVFSLGHDHTIKLWDTAKKECVVSFQVHTSAPSDVLVTCNAAMECTITVSTFAKQIEKWTIGALQHLLHSVGVEHSYAIVLIQKQWRGARTRSHLR
;
A
#
# COMPACT_ATOMS: atom_id res chain seq x y z
N MET A 1 -15.94 -6.32 -19.02
CA MET A 1 -15.36 -6.05 -17.69
C MET A 1 -14.62 -7.32 -17.29
N GLY A 2 -13.30 -7.26 -17.12
CA GLY A 2 -12.50 -8.44 -16.78
C GLY A 2 -12.06 -8.38 -15.32
N SER A 3 -11.95 -9.53 -14.66
CA SER A 3 -11.46 -9.61 -13.29
C SER A 3 -9.92 -9.60 -13.27
N GLN A 4 -9.34 -8.90 -12.30
CA GLN A 4 -7.89 -8.90 -12.04
C GLN A 4 -7.58 -9.58 -10.71
N VAL A 5 -6.47 -10.30 -10.64
CA VAL A 5 -5.95 -10.92 -9.42
C VAL A 5 -4.55 -10.38 -9.15
N ALA A 6 -4.30 -9.95 -7.91
CA ALA A 6 -2.97 -9.59 -7.45
C ALA A 6 -2.37 -10.76 -6.66
N VAL A 7 -1.15 -11.16 -7.01
CA VAL A 7 -0.41 -12.25 -6.40
C VAL A 7 0.90 -11.71 -5.84
N GLY A 8 1.21 -12.11 -4.62
CA GLY A 8 2.44 -11.73 -3.92
C GLY A 8 3.15 -12.98 -3.42
N GLU A 9 4.45 -13.04 -3.64
CA GLU A 9 5.27 -14.17 -3.19
C GLU A 9 5.66 -14.01 -1.72
N LYS A 10 5.53 -15.11 -0.95
CA LYS A 10 5.94 -15.19 0.46
C LYS A 10 7.24 -16.01 0.57
N ARG A 11 8.02 -15.77 1.64
CA ARG A 11 9.26 -16.51 1.98
C ARG A 11 10.34 -16.43 0.89
N VAL A 12 10.47 -15.28 0.24
CA VAL A 12 11.49 -14.97 -0.77
C VAL A 12 12.36 -13.82 -0.29
N GLN A 13 13.60 -13.74 -0.80
CA GLN A 13 14.51 -12.61 -0.52
C GLN A 13 14.08 -11.33 -1.24
N HIS A 14 13.50 -11.45 -2.43
CA HIS A 14 12.92 -10.34 -3.18
C HIS A 14 11.46 -10.67 -3.50
N GLY A 15 10.54 -9.92 -2.91
CA GLY A 15 9.10 -10.09 -3.10
C GLY A 15 8.68 -9.68 -4.51
N VAL A 16 7.93 -10.56 -5.17
CA VAL A 16 7.39 -10.32 -6.52
C VAL A 16 5.91 -9.98 -6.44
N VAL A 17 5.51 -8.86 -7.05
CA VAL A 17 4.09 -8.54 -7.30
C VAL A 17 3.74 -8.96 -8.72
N ARG A 18 2.66 -9.72 -8.89
CA ARG A 18 2.10 -10.08 -10.20
C ARG A 18 0.63 -9.69 -10.25
N ILE A 19 0.20 -9.14 -11.38
CA ILE A 19 -1.21 -8.85 -11.67
C ILE A 19 -1.62 -9.68 -12.88
N LEU A 20 -2.63 -10.51 -12.70
CA LEU A 20 -3.13 -11.45 -13.69
C LEU A 20 -4.52 -11.01 -14.15
N ASN A 21 -4.79 -11.18 -15.43
CA ASN A 21 -6.14 -11.14 -15.97
C ASN A 21 -6.77 -12.54 -15.81
N VAL A 22 -7.90 -12.63 -15.11
CA VAL A 22 -8.54 -13.91 -14.80
C VAL A 22 -9.10 -14.60 -16.04
N GLU A 23 -9.65 -13.83 -16.97
CA GLU A 23 -10.33 -14.37 -18.16
C GLU A 23 -9.32 -14.94 -19.17
N THR A 24 -8.21 -14.25 -19.36
CA THR A 24 -7.19 -14.62 -20.36
C THR A 24 -6.04 -15.43 -19.76
N LEU A 25 -5.96 -15.51 -18.44
CA LEU A 25 -4.85 -16.09 -17.67
C LEU A 25 -3.48 -15.45 -17.99
N GLN A 26 -3.47 -14.28 -18.62
CA GLN A 26 -2.24 -13.56 -18.97
C GLN A 26 -1.78 -12.66 -17.83
N THR A 27 -0.46 -12.49 -17.74
CA THR A 27 0.16 -11.56 -16.79
C THR A 27 0.13 -10.15 -17.36
N ASN A 28 -0.64 -9.27 -16.73
CA ASN A 28 -0.72 -7.85 -17.11
C ASN A 28 0.50 -7.07 -16.61
N MET A 29 0.97 -7.38 -15.39
CA MET A 29 2.09 -6.71 -14.74
C MET A 29 2.88 -7.69 -13.88
N ILE A 30 4.20 -7.57 -13.90
CA ILE A 30 5.10 -8.30 -13.01
C ILE A 30 6.21 -7.35 -12.54
N VAL A 31 6.47 -7.33 -11.24
CA VAL A 31 7.57 -6.57 -10.64
C VAL A 31 8.36 -7.52 -9.75
N ALA A 32 9.53 -7.94 -10.24
CA ALA A 32 10.37 -8.98 -9.62
C ALA A 32 11.03 -8.54 -8.30
N THR A 33 11.25 -7.25 -8.12
CA THR A 33 11.90 -6.66 -6.93
C THR A 33 10.97 -5.65 -6.28
N ALA A 34 9.70 -6.02 -6.12
CA ALA A 34 8.70 -5.14 -5.53
C ALA A 34 8.99 -4.84 -4.06
N HIS A 35 9.52 -5.81 -3.31
CA HIS A 35 9.91 -5.65 -1.91
C HIS A 35 11.23 -6.38 -1.60
N PHE A 36 11.94 -5.94 -0.56
CA PHE A 36 13.01 -6.73 0.04
C PHE A 36 12.41 -7.66 1.12
N GLY A 37 12.35 -8.95 0.80
CA GLY A 37 11.61 -9.95 1.56
C GLY A 37 10.20 -10.23 1.01
N GLY A 38 9.54 -11.23 1.59
CA GLY A 38 8.22 -11.68 1.15
C GLY A 38 7.12 -10.64 1.38
N ILE A 39 6.16 -10.61 0.45
CA ILE A 39 4.99 -9.75 0.52
C ILE A 39 4.01 -10.32 1.54
N GLN A 40 3.72 -9.54 2.57
CA GLN A 40 2.84 -9.95 3.66
C GLN A 40 1.38 -9.67 3.31
N PHE A 41 1.12 -8.55 2.63
CA PHE A 41 -0.25 -8.12 2.29
C PHE A 41 -0.33 -7.55 0.88
N LEU A 42 -1.48 -7.81 0.25
CA LEU A 42 -1.92 -7.19 -1.00
C LEU A 42 -3.39 -6.77 -0.85
N ARG A 43 -3.73 -5.55 -1.26
CA ARG A 43 -5.09 -5.04 -1.16
C ARG A 43 -5.41 -4.06 -2.27
N TRP A 44 -6.45 -4.37 -3.04
CA TRP A 44 -7.03 -3.44 -4.01
C TRP A 44 -7.69 -2.25 -3.32
N ILE A 45 -7.63 -1.09 -3.95
CA ILE A 45 -8.43 0.06 -3.52
C ILE A 45 -9.90 -0.17 -3.90
N PRO A 46 -10.84 -0.16 -2.94
CA PRO A 46 -12.26 -0.27 -3.26
C PRO A 46 -12.68 0.83 -4.25
N ARG A 47 -13.45 0.46 -5.29
CA ARG A 47 -13.93 1.36 -6.37
C ARG A 47 -12.87 1.88 -7.35
N HIS A 48 -11.58 1.68 -7.08
CA HIS A 48 -10.48 2.07 -7.98
C HIS A 48 -9.64 0.84 -8.33
N HIS A 49 -10.19 0.03 -9.24
CA HIS A 49 -9.70 -1.31 -9.60
C HIS A 49 -8.34 -1.34 -10.30
N ASN A 50 -7.72 -0.20 -10.57
CA ASN A 50 -6.38 -0.11 -11.14
C ASN A 50 -5.30 0.06 -10.07
N PHE A 51 -5.67 0.17 -8.80
CA PHE A 51 -4.72 0.47 -7.73
C PHE A 51 -4.63 -0.66 -6.70
N VAL A 52 -3.40 -1.07 -6.40
CA VAL A 52 -3.09 -2.11 -5.41
C VAL A 52 -2.08 -1.58 -4.40
N PHE A 53 -2.38 -1.77 -3.12
CA PHE A 53 -1.39 -1.66 -2.06
C PHE A 53 -0.69 -2.99 -1.84
N SER A 54 0.62 -2.95 -1.64
CA SER A 54 1.42 -4.07 -1.11
C SER A 54 2.17 -3.64 0.14
N LEU A 55 2.38 -4.59 1.06
CA LEU A 55 3.24 -4.42 2.23
C LEU A 55 4.22 -5.58 2.30
N GLY A 56 5.51 -5.26 2.40
CA GLY A 56 6.60 -6.23 2.47
C GLY A 56 7.17 -6.42 3.88
N HIS A 57 8.04 -7.42 4.00
CA HIS A 57 8.88 -7.63 5.20
C HIS A 57 9.95 -6.53 5.37
N ASP A 58 10.22 -5.74 4.33
CA ASP A 58 11.04 -4.53 4.36
C ASP A 58 10.39 -3.35 5.10
N HIS A 59 9.20 -3.57 5.66
CA HIS A 59 8.45 -2.55 6.37
C HIS A 59 8.09 -1.36 5.45
N THR A 60 7.91 -1.60 4.15
CA THR A 60 7.44 -0.59 3.20
C THR A 60 6.05 -0.92 2.69
N ILE A 61 5.20 0.11 2.58
CA ILE A 61 3.96 0.03 1.82
C ILE A 61 4.18 0.69 0.47
N LYS A 62 3.76 0.00 -0.60
CA LYS A 62 3.82 0.50 -1.96
C LYS A 62 2.43 0.53 -2.58
N LEU A 63 2.17 1.55 -3.39
CA LEU A 63 0.97 1.70 -4.20
C LEU A 63 1.33 1.51 -5.67
N TRP A 64 0.66 0.57 -6.33
CA TRP A 64 0.87 0.24 -7.73
C TRP A 64 -0.31 0.69 -8.57
N ASP A 65 -0.04 1.33 -9.70
CA ASP A 65 -1.00 1.54 -10.78
C ASP A 65 -0.85 0.38 -11.79
N THR A 66 -1.85 -0.50 -11.86
CA THR A 66 -1.84 -1.69 -12.72
C THR A 66 -2.12 -1.35 -14.18
N ALA A 67 -2.70 -0.19 -14.48
CA ALA A 67 -2.91 0.29 -15.84
C ALA A 67 -1.61 0.85 -16.42
N LYS A 68 -0.87 1.63 -15.61
CA LYS A 68 0.45 2.17 -15.98
C LYS A 68 1.61 1.23 -15.73
N LYS A 69 1.39 0.17 -14.95
CA LYS A 69 2.38 -0.85 -14.55
C LYS A 69 3.54 -0.28 -13.74
N GLU A 70 3.27 0.70 -12.88
CA GLU A 70 4.29 1.42 -12.14
C GLU A 70 4.01 1.50 -10.63
N CYS A 71 5.07 1.72 -9.86
CA CYS A 71 4.98 2.08 -8.44
C CYS A 71 4.75 3.59 -8.36
N VAL A 72 3.59 4.00 -7.85
CA VAL A 72 3.23 5.42 -7.72
C VAL A 72 3.79 5.99 -6.42
N VAL A 73 3.68 5.24 -5.33
CA VAL A 73 4.06 5.69 -3.99
C VAL A 73 4.75 4.56 -3.26
N SER A 74 5.80 4.90 -2.51
CA SER A 74 6.48 3.99 -1.60
C SER A 74 6.76 4.73 -0.30
N PHE A 75 6.32 4.19 0.84
CA PHE A 75 6.58 4.78 2.14
C PHE A 75 6.97 3.71 3.16
N GLN A 76 7.95 4.07 4.00
CA GLN A 76 8.41 3.25 5.11
C GLN A 76 7.40 3.35 6.26
N VAL A 77 7.01 2.22 6.82
CA VAL A 77 6.01 2.11 7.86
C VAL A 77 6.58 1.24 8.96
N HIS A 78 6.55 1.70 10.21
CA HIS A 78 7.03 0.98 11.39
C HIS A 78 8.54 0.78 11.56
N THR A 79 8.91 0.61 12.83
CA THR A 79 10.18 0.03 13.28
C THR A 79 10.11 -1.49 13.51
N SER A 80 8.91 -2.09 13.48
CA SER A 80 8.66 -3.50 13.81
C SER A 80 7.81 -4.22 12.76
N ALA A 81 7.93 -5.54 12.65
CA ALA A 81 7.22 -6.35 11.67
C ALA A 81 5.68 -6.20 11.76
N PRO A 82 4.99 -5.95 10.62
CA PRO A 82 3.55 -5.81 10.58
C PRO A 82 2.83 -7.15 10.72
N SER A 83 1.69 -7.17 11.43
CA SER A 83 0.85 -8.34 11.66
C SER A 83 -0.43 -8.35 10.85
N ASP A 84 -1.02 -7.19 10.56
CA ASP A 84 -2.21 -7.05 9.69
C ASP A 84 -2.34 -5.63 9.13
N VAL A 85 -2.96 -5.48 7.97
CA VAL A 85 -3.23 -4.19 7.32
C VAL A 85 -4.67 -4.07 6.87
N LEU A 86 -5.27 -2.93 7.20
CA LEU A 86 -6.56 -2.50 6.71
C LEU A 86 -6.41 -1.23 5.86
N VAL A 87 -6.83 -1.30 4.60
CA VAL A 87 -6.99 -0.12 3.74
C VAL A 87 -8.47 0.16 3.55
N THR A 88 -8.88 1.40 3.78
CA THR A 88 -10.20 1.92 3.43
C THR A 88 -10.00 3.19 2.62
N CYS A 89 -10.82 3.39 1.58
CA CYS A 89 -10.79 4.63 0.81
C CYS A 89 -12.22 5.13 0.61
N ASN A 90 -12.42 6.44 0.64
CA ASN A 90 -13.70 7.05 0.30
C ASN A 90 -13.81 7.28 -1.22
N ALA A 91 -14.95 7.80 -1.67
CA ALA A 91 -15.20 8.10 -3.08
C ALA A 91 -14.25 9.17 -3.66
N ALA A 92 -13.65 10.00 -2.80
CA ALA A 92 -12.69 11.04 -3.18
C ALA A 92 -11.23 10.55 -3.18
N MET A 93 -11.00 9.22 -3.11
CA MET A 93 -9.69 8.60 -2.97
C MET A 93 -8.90 9.05 -1.73
N GLU A 94 -9.57 9.48 -0.67
CA GLU A 94 -8.92 9.66 0.62
C GLU A 94 -8.79 8.29 1.28
N CYS A 95 -7.56 7.78 1.31
CA CYS A 95 -7.26 6.44 1.80
C CYS A 95 -6.74 6.50 3.23
N THR A 96 -7.37 5.74 4.10
CA THR A 96 -6.88 5.44 5.45
C THR A 96 -6.27 4.05 5.44
N ILE A 97 -5.01 3.96 5.86
CA ILE A 97 -4.27 2.71 6.00
C ILE A 97 -3.99 2.52 7.47
N THR A 98 -4.54 1.48 8.05
CA THR A 98 -4.30 1.08 9.43
C THR A 98 -3.45 -0.17 9.42
N VAL A 99 -2.31 -0.14 10.10
CA VAL A 99 -1.41 -1.28 10.22
C VAL A 99 -1.27 -1.63 11.69
N SER A 100 -1.42 -2.91 12.00
CA SER A 100 -1.11 -3.48 13.31
C SER A 100 0.24 -4.18 13.26
N THR A 101 0.97 -4.18 14.38
CA THR A 101 2.28 -4.82 14.47
C THR A 101 2.32 -5.90 15.55
N PHE A 102 3.25 -6.84 15.40
CA PHE A 102 3.52 -7.85 16.44
C PHE A 102 3.99 -7.25 17.77
N ALA A 103 4.48 -6.01 17.77
CA ALA A 103 4.80 -5.24 18.97
C ALA A 103 3.55 -4.68 19.69
N LYS A 104 2.34 -5.14 19.33
CA LYS A 104 1.05 -4.71 19.87
C LYS A 104 0.79 -3.21 19.67
N GLN A 105 1.36 -2.62 18.62
CA GLN A 105 1.13 -1.23 18.23
C GLN A 105 0.18 -1.17 17.03
N ILE A 106 -0.58 -0.06 16.93
CA ILE A 106 -1.40 0.25 15.76
C ILE A 106 -0.97 1.62 15.25
N GLU A 107 -0.66 1.70 13.96
CA GLU A 107 -0.41 2.98 13.28
C GLU A 107 -1.48 3.23 12.23
N LYS A 108 -1.95 4.47 12.19
CA LYS A 108 -2.94 4.94 11.22
C LYS A 108 -2.30 5.99 10.34
N TRP A 109 -2.36 5.76 9.04
CA TRP A 109 -1.90 6.65 7.99
C TRP A 109 -3.09 7.15 7.20
N THR A 110 -3.17 8.45 6.97
CA THR A 110 -4.22 9.07 6.14
C THR A 110 -3.55 9.74 4.97
N ILE A 111 -3.87 9.29 3.76
CA ILE A 111 -3.44 9.90 2.51
C ILE A 111 -4.61 10.77 2.04
N GLY A 112 -4.51 12.07 2.32
CA GLY A 112 -5.46 13.07 1.87
C GLY A 112 -5.36 13.25 0.35
N ALA A 113 -6.50 13.11 -0.32
CA ALA A 113 -6.67 13.28 -1.76
C ALA A 113 -5.59 12.62 -2.63
N LEU A 114 -5.50 11.29 -2.58
CA LEU A 114 -4.56 10.50 -3.39
C LEU A 114 -4.64 10.87 -4.90
N GLN A 115 -5.80 11.32 -5.38
CA GLN A 115 -5.99 11.80 -6.75
C GLN A 115 -5.10 13.02 -7.11
N HIS A 116 -4.91 13.98 -6.21
CA HIS A 116 -4.02 15.12 -6.46
C HIS A 116 -2.55 14.68 -6.50
N LEU A 117 -2.19 13.73 -5.63
CA LEU A 117 -0.85 13.14 -5.63
C LEU A 117 -0.57 12.36 -6.92
N LEU A 118 -1.54 11.57 -7.39
CA LEU A 118 -1.47 10.86 -8.67
C LEU A 118 -1.29 11.83 -9.84
N HIS A 119 -1.97 12.98 -9.81
CA HIS A 119 -1.87 14.00 -10.86
C HIS A 119 -0.52 14.72 -10.83
N SER A 120 0.04 15.03 -9.65
CA SER A 120 1.35 15.67 -9.52
C SER A 120 2.50 14.73 -9.89
N VAL A 121 2.41 13.45 -9.50
CA VAL A 121 3.44 12.43 -9.82
C VAL A 121 3.42 12.08 -11.32
N GLY A 122 2.29 12.22 -12.01
CA GLY A 122 2.21 12.02 -13.47
C GLY A 122 3.06 12.97 -14.32
N VAL A 123 3.66 14.02 -13.72
CA VAL A 123 4.48 15.03 -14.42
C VAL A 123 5.98 14.77 -14.26
N GLU A 124 6.42 13.97 -13.27
CA GLU A 124 7.84 13.68 -13.06
C GLU A 124 8.13 12.17 -13.10
N HIS A 125 9.05 11.79 -13.97
CA HIS A 125 9.49 10.43 -14.27
C HIS A 125 9.65 9.51 -13.04
N SER A 126 9.20 8.25 -13.21
CA SER A 126 9.60 6.93 -12.68
C SER A 126 10.21 6.72 -11.27
N TYR A 127 10.49 7.75 -10.47
CA TYR A 127 11.17 7.65 -9.17
C TYR A 127 10.76 8.74 -8.17
N ALA A 128 9.57 9.33 -8.28
CA ALA A 128 9.15 10.37 -7.35
C ALA A 128 8.95 9.80 -5.93
N ILE A 129 9.84 10.14 -5.01
CA ILE A 129 9.67 9.91 -3.57
C ILE A 129 8.73 10.99 -3.03
N VAL A 130 7.46 10.65 -2.84
CA VAL A 130 6.53 11.52 -2.12
C VAL A 130 6.71 11.29 -0.62
N LEU A 131 7.38 12.23 0.05
CA LEU A 131 7.48 12.29 1.50
C LEU A 131 6.19 12.92 2.08
N ILE A 132 5.32 12.10 2.68
CA ILE A 132 4.19 12.63 3.46
C ILE A 132 4.63 12.74 4.92
N GLN A 133 4.78 13.99 5.39
CA GLN A 133 5.19 14.30 6.74
C GLN A 133 4.12 13.93 7.76
N LYS A 134 4.53 13.18 8.79
CA LYS A 134 3.71 12.76 9.94
C LYS A 134 3.17 13.98 10.70
N GLN A 135 1.86 14.07 10.88
CA GLN A 135 1.26 14.90 11.94
C GLN A 135 0.69 14.02 13.05
N TRP A 136 1.24 14.18 14.25
CA TRP A 136 0.82 13.49 15.46
C TRP A 136 -0.22 14.34 16.21
N ARG A 137 -1.40 13.78 16.52
CA ARG A 137 -2.26 14.29 17.59
C ARG A 137 -2.21 13.29 18.74
N GLY A 138 -1.64 13.74 19.85
CA GLY A 138 -1.33 12.92 21.01
C GLY A 138 -2.52 12.32 21.74
N ALA A 139 -2.18 11.33 22.55
CA ALA A 139 -3.01 10.50 23.42
C ALA A 139 -4.22 11.21 24.02
N ARG A 140 -5.41 10.62 23.85
CA ARG A 140 -6.56 10.92 24.72
C ARG A 140 -6.29 10.33 26.09
N THR A 141 -6.20 11.23 27.06
CA THR A 141 -6.12 11.07 28.50
C THR A 141 -6.88 9.85 29.04
N ARG A 142 -6.20 9.02 29.85
CA ARG A 142 -6.87 8.10 30.78
C ARG A 142 -7.63 8.94 31.79
N SER A 143 -8.96 8.95 31.75
CA SER A 143 -9.76 9.39 32.87
C SER A 143 -9.73 8.29 33.93
N HIS A 144 -9.00 8.51 35.02
CA HIS A 144 -9.22 7.80 36.26
C HIS A 144 -10.64 8.12 36.74
N LEU A 145 -11.53 7.12 36.77
CA LEU A 145 -12.74 7.17 37.58
C LEU A 145 -12.32 6.82 39.02
N ARG A 146 -12.57 7.75 39.94
CA ARG A 146 -12.68 7.47 41.38
C ARG A 146 -14.02 6.79 41.65
#